data_AF-A0A452H1L6-F1
#
_entry.id   AF-A0A452H1L6-F1
#
_cell.length_a   1.000
_cell.length_b   1.000
_cell.length_c   1.000
_cell.angle_alpha   90.00
_cell.angle_beta   90.00
_cell.angle_gamma   90.00
#
_symmetry.space_group_name_H-M   'P 1'
#
loop_
_entity.id
_entity.type
_entity.pdbx_description
1 polymer ?
#
loop_
_entity_poly.entity_id
_entity_poly.type
_entity_poly.pdbx_seq_one_letter_code
_entity_poly.pdbx_strand_id
1 'polypeptide(L)'
;MEFSREKRLKARLAGDRRGDLYPHSLQFYLQPPTENISLAEFENFAIDRLKLLKAVENLGVSYVKGSDEYKSRLEREIRKLKFPFKALVEDDYDARRKDHISHFILRLAYCQSEDLRRWFIQQEMDLFRYRFNELTGDLVEKFLKYVNLSYGAISKEVKEKLAVQLLNSTPGLNGAKVEELEFYKVPLQEAMDLFRVRRVYLLNAFTYVPQTDIVAIVLNNYRTKLSKALAVSTLFFLASFVPLASLVN
;
A
#
# COMPACT_ATOMS: atom_id res chain seq x y z
N MET A 1 -32.34 44.10 -7.77
CA MET A 1 -31.94 43.11 -8.80
C MET A 1 -30.60 42.54 -8.36
N GLU A 2 -30.62 41.43 -7.64
CA GLU A 2 -29.42 40.76 -7.13
C GLU A 2 -28.89 39.76 -8.17
N PHE A 3 -27.64 39.92 -8.57
CA PHE A 3 -26.95 39.05 -9.52
C PHE A 3 -26.47 37.78 -8.81
N SER A 4 -27.19 36.68 -8.99
CA SER A 4 -26.76 35.33 -8.59
C SER A 4 -25.62 34.86 -9.51
N ARG A 5 -24.43 34.62 -8.95
CA ARG A 5 -23.30 33.97 -9.64
C ARG A 5 -23.59 32.48 -9.77
N GLU A 6 -24.11 32.06 -10.91
CA GLU A 6 -24.17 30.65 -11.28
C GLU A 6 -22.76 30.04 -11.32
N LYS A 7 -22.52 29.05 -10.45
CA LYS A 7 -21.38 28.14 -10.56
C LYS A 7 -21.52 27.39 -11.89
N ARG A 8 -20.73 27.80 -12.89
CA ARG A 8 -20.51 27.01 -14.11
C ARG A 8 -19.97 25.63 -13.72
N LEU A 9 -20.85 24.64 -13.64
CA LEU A 9 -20.51 23.23 -13.74
C LEU A 9 -19.77 23.05 -15.07
N LYS A 10 -18.45 22.85 -15.02
CA LYS A 10 -17.69 22.40 -16.19
C LYS A 10 -18.25 21.03 -16.60
N ALA A 11 -18.98 21.02 -17.71
CA ALA A 11 -19.43 19.79 -18.35
C ALA A 11 -18.20 18.90 -18.61
N ARG A 12 -18.22 17.68 -18.06
CA ARG A 12 -17.25 16.63 -18.36
C ARG A 12 -17.39 16.28 -19.84
N LEU A 13 -16.47 16.77 -20.66
CA LEU A 13 -16.37 16.38 -22.07
C LEU A 13 -16.00 14.91 -22.14
N ALA A 14 -16.67 14.20 -23.03
CA ALA A 14 -16.46 12.79 -23.33
C ALA A 14 -14.97 12.50 -23.58
N GLY A 15 -14.35 11.69 -22.70
CA GLY A 15 -12.96 11.25 -22.87
C GLY A 15 -12.06 11.26 -21.63
N ASP A 16 -12.58 11.33 -20.40
CA ASP A 16 -11.75 11.27 -19.18
C ASP A 16 -11.24 9.85 -18.87
N ARG A 17 -10.48 9.26 -19.80
CA ARG A 17 -9.77 7.96 -19.64
C ARG A 17 -8.61 8.05 -18.63
N ARG A 18 -8.37 9.21 -18.02
CA ARG A 18 -7.24 9.48 -17.12
C ARG A 18 -7.55 8.97 -15.70
N GLY A 19 -8.78 9.12 -15.22
CA GLY A 19 -9.21 8.58 -13.93
C GLY A 19 -9.09 7.05 -13.83
N ASP A 20 -9.20 6.33 -14.95
CA ASP A 20 -9.17 4.87 -15.01
C ASP A 20 -7.78 4.26 -14.77
N LEU A 21 -6.70 4.99 -15.09
CA LEU A 21 -5.32 4.54 -14.90
C LEU A 21 -4.92 4.48 -13.41
N TYR A 22 -5.48 5.39 -12.61
CA TYR A 22 -5.18 5.49 -11.17
C TYR A 22 -6.47 5.54 -10.34
N PRO A 23 -7.21 4.43 -10.24
CA PRO A 23 -8.51 4.40 -9.56
C PRO A 23 -8.38 4.58 -8.05
N HIS A 24 -7.23 4.20 -7.47
CA HIS A 24 -6.96 4.24 -6.04
C HIS A 24 -5.68 5.02 -5.72
N SER A 25 -5.72 5.81 -4.64
CA SER A 25 -4.54 6.49 -4.09
C SER A 25 -3.55 5.54 -3.40
N LEU A 26 -3.98 4.31 -3.09
CA LEU A 26 -3.13 3.23 -2.61
C LEU A 26 -2.97 2.18 -3.71
N GLN A 27 -1.75 1.74 -3.97
CA GLN A 27 -1.43 0.82 -5.07
C GLN A 27 -0.36 -0.19 -4.65
N PHE A 28 -0.33 -1.34 -5.32
CA PHE A 28 0.72 -2.35 -5.19
C PHE A 28 1.89 -2.13 -6.16
N TYR A 29 1.79 -1.13 -7.04
CA TYR A 29 2.81 -0.78 -8.04
C TYR A 29 3.26 -2.00 -8.89
N LEU A 30 2.27 -2.71 -9.47
CA LEU A 30 2.50 -3.95 -10.21
C LEU A 30 2.85 -3.73 -11.67
N GLN A 31 2.18 -2.77 -12.31
CA GLN A 31 2.39 -2.47 -13.72
C GLN A 31 3.30 -1.24 -13.85
N PRO A 32 4.37 -1.30 -14.66
CA PRO A 32 5.23 -0.14 -14.86
C PRO A 32 4.48 0.98 -15.60
N PRO A 33 4.78 2.26 -15.31
CA PRO A 33 4.22 3.37 -16.07
C PRO A 33 4.72 3.32 -17.52
N THR A 34 3.80 3.42 -18.48
CA THR A 34 4.10 3.46 -19.92
C THR A 34 4.17 4.89 -20.48
N GLU A 35 4.08 5.88 -19.61
CA GLU A 35 4.06 7.29 -19.96
C GLU A 35 5.48 7.85 -20.10
N ASN A 36 5.68 8.71 -21.08
CA ASN A 36 6.93 9.46 -21.22
C ASN A 36 6.90 10.69 -20.30
N ILE A 37 8.00 10.92 -19.59
CA ILE A 37 8.17 12.09 -18.71
C ILE A 37 9.41 12.87 -19.12
N SER A 38 9.43 14.17 -18.83
CA SER A 38 10.63 14.98 -19.03
C SER A 38 11.72 14.60 -18.02
N LEU A 39 12.99 14.87 -18.35
CA LEU A 39 14.11 14.64 -17.44
C LEU A 39 13.96 15.43 -16.13
N ALA A 40 13.48 16.67 -16.23
CA ALA A 40 13.21 17.50 -15.06
C ALA A 40 12.12 16.90 -14.15
N GLU A 41 11.06 16.32 -14.71
CA GLU A 41 10.06 15.58 -13.92
C GLU A 41 10.65 14.32 -13.29
N PHE A 42 11.44 13.56 -14.04
CA PHE A 42 12.12 12.37 -13.55
C PHE A 42 12.96 12.67 -12.30
N GLU A 43 13.80 13.70 -12.36
CA GLU A 43 14.65 14.13 -11.24
C GLU A 43 13.81 14.62 -10.05
N ASN A 44 12.82 15.48 -10.30
CA ASN A 44 11.97 16.01 -9.25
C ASN A 44 11.19 14.90 -8.53
N PHE A 45 10.64 13.93 -9.27
CA PHE A 45 9.90 12.80 -8.72
C PHE A 45 10.80 11.89 -7.88
N ALA A 46 12.01 11.62 -8.35
CA ALA A 46 13.00 10.84 -7.60
C ALA A 46 13.37 11.53 -6.28
N ILE A 47 13.71 12.82 -6.34
CA ILE A 47 14.12 13.61 -5.18
C ILE A 47 12.99 13.71 -4.16
N ASP A 48 11.77 13.99 -4.60
CA ASP A 48 10.64 14.15 -3.69
C ASP A 48 10.25 12.84 -3.01
N ARG A 49 10.25 11.71 -3.73
CA ARG A 49 9.99 10.41 -3.08
C ARG A 49 11.11 10.02 -2.13
N LEU A 50 12.37 10.28 -2.48
CA LEU A 50 13.49 10.02 -1.58
C LEU A 50 13.39 10.83 -0.29
N LYS A 51 13.01 12.11 -0.39
CA LYS A 51 12.72 12.95 0.79
C LYS A 51 11.61 12.36 1.64
N LEU A 52 10.53 11.88 1.01
CA LEU A 52 9.43 11.23 1.72
C LEU A 52 9.90 9.97 2.47
N LEU A 53 10.63 9.06 1.81
CA LEU A 53 11.10 7.82 2.44
C LEU A 53 12.10 8.09 3.57
N LYS A 54 12.99 9.08 3.42
CA LYS A 54 13.86 9.53 4.52
C LYS A 54 13.08 10.14 5.68
N ALA A 55 11.98 10.86 5.41
CA ALA A 55 11.11 11.35 6.46
C ALA A 55 10.42 10.20 7.22
N VAL A 56 9.95 9.17 6.50
CA VAL A 56 9.38 7.95 7.11
C VAL A 56 10.39 7.27 8.03
N GLU A 57 11.64 7.15 7.60
CA GLU A 57 12.73 6.59 8.40
C GLU A 57 12.98 7.40 9.67
N ASN A 58 13.21 8.72 9.52
CA ASN A 58 13.49 9.61 10.64
C ASN A 58 12.36 9.59 11.67
N LEU A 59 11.11 9.63 11.22
CA LEU A 59 9.94 9.56 12.09
C LEU A 59 9.81 8.19 12.75
N GLY A 60 10.18 7.10 12.06
CA GLY A 60 10.16 5.75 12.61
C GLY A 60 11.22 5.50 13.69
N VAL A 61 12.31 6.27 13.68
CA VAL A 61 13.32 6.29 14.76
C VAL A 61 12.91 7.20 15.91
N SER A 62 12.32 8.35 15.59
CA SER A 62 12.01 9.39 16.58
C SER A 62 10.72 9.15 17.35
N TYR A 63 9.78 8.40 16.76
CA TYR A 63 8.43 8.20 17.29
C TYR A 63 7.99 6.74 17.19
N VAL A 64 7.08 6.35 18.07
CA VAL A 64 6.39 5.05 17.99
C VAL A 64 5.47 5.05 16.77
N LYS A 65 5.67 4.08 15.87
CA LYS A 65 4.84 3.91 14.66
C LYS A 65 3.36 3.78 15.04
N GLY A 66 2.52 4.63 14.46
CA GLY A 66 1.08 4.63 14.69
C GLY A 66 0.61 5.55 15.82
N SER A 67 1.52 6.22 16.55
CA SER A 67 1.15 7.30 17.45
C SER A 67 0.55 8.50 16.68
N ASP A 68 -0.26 9.30 17.35
CA ASP A 68 -0.88 10.48 16.72
C ASP A 68 0.18 11.50 16.27
N GLU A 69 1.28 11.63 17.02
CA GLU A 69 2.40 12.49 16.64
C GLU A 69 3.11 11.98 15.37
N TYR A 70 3.34 10.67 15.26
CA TYR A 70 3.89 10.06 14.05
C TYR A 70 2.98 10.33 12.84
N LYS A 71 1.66 10.09 13.00
CA LYS A 71 0.68 10.27 11.93
C LYS A 71 0.59 11.71 11.47
N SER A 72 0.49 12.66 12.40
CA SER A 72 0.36 14.10 12.09
C SER A 72 1.60 14.64 11.37
N ARG A 73 2.81 14.24 11.80
CA ARG A 73 4.05 14.67 11.16
C ARG A 73 4.23 14.04 9.78
N LEU A 74 3.90 12.76 9.63
CA LEU A 74 3.97 12.08 8.34
C LEU A 74 2.95 12.67 7.34
N GLU A 75 1.73 12.97 7.79
CA GLU A 75 0.72 13.68 7.00
C GLU A 75 1.27 14.99 6.44
N ARG A 76 1.93 15.79 7.30
CA ARG A 76 2.49 17.08 6.90
C ARG A 76 3.54 16.93 5.80
N GLU A 77 4.42 15.94 5.88
CA GLU A 77 5.43 15.69 4.85
C GLU A 77 4.81 15.19 3.53
N ILE A 78 3.81 14.29 3.59
CA ILE A 78 3.09 13.81 2.41
C ILE A 78 2.43 14.99 1.67
N ARG A 79 1.74 15.87 2.40
CA ARG A 79 1.07 17.06 1.83
C ARG A 79 2.08 18.06 1.26
N LYS A 80 3.16 18.33 1.99
CA LYS A 80 4.24 19.25 1.55
C LYS A 80 4.86 18.79 0.24
N LEU A 81 5.08 17.49 0.08
CA LEU A 81 5.67 16.89 -1.11
C LEU A 81 4.63 16.58 -2.21
N LYS A 82 3.36 16.96 -2.02
CA LYS A 82 2.25 16.77 -2.98
C LYS A 82 2.05 15.30 -3.38
N PHE A 83 2.20 14.39 -2.42
CA PHE A 83 1.82 12.99 -2.57
C PHE A 83 0.36 12.78 -2.15
N PRO A 84 -0.31 11.73 -2.65
CA PRO A 84 -1.70 11.49 -2.36
C PRO A 84 -1.86 11.16 -0.87
N PHE A 85 -2.70 11.94 -0.19
CA PHE A 85 -2.96 11.81 1.24
C PHE A 85 -4.30 11.12 1.54
N LYS A 86 -5.37 11.50 0.84
CA LYS A 86 -6.71 10.92 1.00
C LYS A 86 -7.21 10.31 -0.31
N ALA A 87 -7.81 9.12 -0.21
CA ALA A 87 -8.21 8.30 -1.34
C ALA A 87 -9.32 8.86 -2.26
N LEU A 88 -9.96 10.00 -1.92
CA LEU A 88 -11.21 10.46 -2.54
C LEU A 88 -11.24 11.96 -2.88
N VAL A 89 -10.11 12.64 -3.05
CA VAL A 89 -10.14 14.00 -3.60
C VAL A 89 -10.19 13.89 -5.13
N GLU A 90 -11.27 14.38 -5.75
CA GLU A 90 -11.54 14.33 -7.21
C GLU A 90 -10.45 14.97 -8.09
N ASP A 91 -9.45 15.63 -7.51
CA ASP A 91 -8.35 16.34 -8.19
C ASP A 91 -6.96 15.73 -7.88
N ASP A 92 -6.92 14.45 -7.46
CA ASP A 92 -5.68 13.78 -6.99
C ASP A 92 -4.93 13.02 -8.10
N TYR A 93 -5.33 13.13 -9.38
CA TYR A 93 -4.72 12.38 -10.48
C TYR A 93 -3.21 12.62 -10.60
N ASP A 94 -2.78 13.88 -10.60
CA ASP A 94 -1.35 14.23 -10.76
C ASP A 94 -0.51 13.74 -9.56
N ALA A 95 -1.08 13.75 -8.36
CA ALA A 95 -0.42 13.22 -7.17
C ALA A 95 -0.31 11.69 -7.24
N ARG A 96 -1.35 10.98 -7.69
CA ARG A 96 -1.31 9.52 -7.92
C ARG A 96 -0.32 9.15 -9.03
N ARG A 97 -0.29 9.92 -10.11
CA ARG A 97 0.69 9.77 -11.19
C ARG A 97 2.10 9.95 -10.67
N LYS A 98 2.36 11.03 -9.92
CA LYS A 98 3.65 11.28 -9.27
C LYS A 98 4.04 10.14 -8.34
N ASP A 99 3.12 9.66 -7.50
CA ASP A 99 3.36 8.54 -6.59
C ASP A 99 3.74 7.26 -7.34
N HIS A 100 2.99 6.92 -8.39
CA HIS A 100 3.26 5.74 -9.20
C HIS A 100 4.63 5.82 -9.88
N ILE A 101 4.89 6.91 -10.62
CA ILE A 101 6.12 7.06 -11.40
C ILE A 101 7.33 7.13 -10.47
N SER A 102 7.27 7.96 -9.42
CA SER A 102 8.39 8.11 -8.47
C SER A 102 8.78 6.79 -7.80
N HIS A 103 7.81 5.91 -7.52
CA HIS A 103 8.10 4.58 -6.96
C HIS A 103 8.95 3.75 -7.93
N PHE A 104 8.57 3.71 -9.21
CA PHE A 104 9.33 2.99 -10.23
C PHE A 104 10.70 3.61 -10.52
N ILE A 105 10.83 4.93 -10.46
CA ILE A 105 12.13 5.60 -10.59
C ILE A 105 13.07 5.15 -9.46
N LEU A 106 12.61 5.16 -8.20
CA LEU A 106 13.45 4.73 -7.08
C LEU A 106 13.77 3.24 -7.11
N ARG A 107 12.91 2.37 -7.70
CA ARG A 107 13.27 0.96 -7.90
C ARG A 107 14.55 0.80 -8.70
N LEU A 108 14.80 1.64 -9.71
CA LEU A 108 16.02 1.59 -10.53
C LEU A 108 17.28 1.92 -9.72
N ALA A 109 17.18 2.89 -8.82
CA ALA A 109 18.30 3.27 -7.96
C ALA A 109 18.55 2.25 -6.83
N TYR A 110 17.48 1.76 -6.19
CA TYR A 110 17.58 0.94 -4.98
C TYR A 110 17.58 -0.58 -5.23
N CYS A 111 17.52 -1.03 -6.50
CA CYS A 111 17.65 -2.46 -6.80
C CYS A 111 19.11 -2.95 -6.85
N GLN A 112 20.11 -2.09 -6.72
CA GLN A 112 21.51 -2.43 -7.00
C GLN A 112 22.16 -3.35 -5.94
N SER A 113 21.99 -3.05 -4.66
CA SER A 113 22.55 -3.85 -3.55
C SER A 113 21.46 -4.37 -2.62
N GLU A 114 21.76 -5.44 -1.86
CA GLU A 114 20.80 -5.97 -0.89
C GLU A 114 20.43 -4.97 0.19
N ASP A 115 21.38 -4.19 0.69
CA ASP A 115 21.14 -3.20 1.73
C ASP A 115 20.21 -2.09 1.26
N LEU A 116 20.42 -1.59 0.02
CA LEU A 116 19.53 -0.61 -0.61
C LEU A 116 18.12 -1.18 -0.79
N ARG A 117 18.00 -2.44 -1.24
CA ARG A 117 16.70 -3.10 -1.37
C ARG A 117 15.99 -3.24 -0.03
N ARG A 118 16.70 -3.68 1.01
CA ARG A 118 16.15 -3.85 2.37
C ARG A 118 15.66 -2.52 2.92
N TRP A 119 16.46 -1.46 2.78
CA TRP A 119 16.09 -0.11 3.21
C TRP A 119 14.84 0.39 2.46
N PHE A 120 14.83 0.30 1.12
CA PHE A 120 13.73 0.76 0.30
C PHE A 120 12.42 0.00 0.60
N ILE A 121 12.47 -1.33 0.69
CA ILE A 121 11.32 -2.15 1.07
C ILE A 121 10.80 -1.73 2.45
N GLN A 122 11.68 -1.52 3.43
CA GLN A 122 11.27 -1.14 4.78
C GLN A 122 10.51 0.19 4.82
N GLN A 123 11.03 1.23 4.18
CA GLN A 123 10.38 2.55 4.18
C GLN A 123 9.08 2.55 3.36
N GLU A 124 9.05 1.85 2.22
CA GLU A 124 7.83 1.69 1.42
C GLU A 124 6.74 0.92 2.17
N MET A 125 7.13 -0.10 2.93
CA MET A 125 6.21 -0.87 3.78
C MET A 125 5.58 -0.01 4.87
N ASP A 126 6.38 0.83 5.53
CA ASP A 126 5.91 1.72 6.58
C ASP A 126 4.97 2.80 6.02
N LEU A 127 5.32 3.38 4.85
CA LEU A 127 4.45 4.32 4.14
C LEU A 127 3.13 3.66 3.70
N PHE A 128 3.20 2.46 3.14
CA PHE A 128 2.01 1.70 2.74
C PHE A 128 1.12 1.40 3.94
N ARG A 129 1.70 0.96 5.07
CA ARG A 129 0.98 0.69 6.31
C ARG A 129 0.23 1.91 6.80
N TYR A 130 0.89 3.06 6.81
CA TYR A 130 0.25 4.33 7.17
C TYR A 130 -0.95 4.62 6.25
N ARG A 131 -0.74 4.60 4.93
CA ARG A 131 -1.82 4.91 3.96
C ARG A 131 -2.99 3.92 4.05
N PHE A 132 -2.72 2.64 4.28
CA PHE A 132 -3.76 1.63 4.44
C PHE A 132 -4.61 1.86 5.69
N ASN A 133 -3.98 2.25 6.81
CA ASN A 133 -4.69 2.52 8.06
C ASN A 133 -5.57 3.79 8.01
N GLU A 134 -5.29 4.71 7.08
CA GLU A 134 -6.09 5.92 6.86
C GLU A 134 -7.28 5.68 5.90
N LEU A 135 -7.43 4.48 5.34
CA LEU A 135 -8.58 4.12 4.51
C LEU A 135 -9.83 3.85 5.37
N THR A 136 -11.00 4.25 4.89
CA THR A 136 -12.30 3.88 5.47
C THR A 136 -12.71 2.46 5.05
N GLY A 137 -13.63 1.82 5.80
CA GLY A 137 -14.08 0.44 5.55
C GLY A 137 -14.46 0.15 4.09
N ASP A 138 -15.31 0.97 3.49
CA ASP A 138 -15.73 0.82 2.08
C ASP A 138 -14.56 0.88 1.08
N LEU A 139 -13.56 1.72 1.37
CA LEU A 139 -12.37 1.85 0.53
C LEU A 139 -11.42 0.68 0.72
N VAL A 140 -11.31 0.16 1.94
CA VAL A 140 -10.55 -1.07 2.23
C VAL A 140 -11.14 -2.22 1.43
N GLU A 141 -12.46 -2.42 1.44
CA GLU A 141 -13.08 -3.47 0.65
C GLU A 141 -12.86 -3.33 -0.85
N LYS A 142 -13.03 -2.11 -1.39
CA LYS A 142 -12.77 -1.83 -2.81
C LYS A 142 -11.32 -2.13 -3.18
N PHE A 143 -10.38 -1.75 -2.31
CA PHE A 143 -8.96 -2.02 -2.51
C PHE A 143 -8.63 -3.52 -2.42
N LEU A 144 -9.18 -4.23 -1.44
CA LEU A 144 -9.00 -5.67 -1.31
C LEU A 144 -9.52 -6.42 -2.55
N LYS A 145 -10.69 -6.02 -3.08
CA LYS A 145 -11.22 -6.54 -4.35
C LYS A 145 -10.27 -6.23 -5.52
N TYR A 146 -9.77 -5.00 -5.61
CA TYR A 146 -8.83 -4.60 -6.67
C TYR A 146 -7.52 -5.40 -6.67
N VAL A 147 -7.02 -5.77 -5.49
CA VAL A 147 -5.76 -6.53 -5.35
C VAL A 147 -5.98 -8.05 -5.44
N ASN A 148 -7.22 -8.51 -5.67
CA ASN A 148 -7.64 -9.92 -5.61
C ASN A 148 -7.36 -10.57 -4.25
N LEU A 149 -7.54 -9.81 -3.17
CA LEU A 149 -7.47 -10.26 -1.77
C LEU A 149 -8.82 -10.11 -1.05
N SER A 150 -9.93 -10.16 -1.80
CA SER A 150 -11.26 -10.15 -1.21
C SER A 150 -11.56 -11.52 -0.61
N TYR A 151 -11.47 -11.62 0.72
CA TYR A 151 -11.86 -12.81 1.45
C TYR A 151 -13.32 -12.71 1.90
N GLY A 152 -14.01 -13.85 1.93
CA GLY A 152 -15.37 -13.91 2.46
C GLY A 152 -15.36 -13.71 3.97
N ALA A 153 -16.13 -12.73 4.45
CA ALA A 153 -16.47 -12.63 5.86
C ALA A 153 -17.28 -13.87 6.28
N ILE A 154 -17.03 -14.39 7.48
CA ILE A 154 -17.75 -15.57 7.97
C ILE A 154 -19.16 -15.18 8.45
N SER A 155 -20.14 -16.04 8.20
CA SER A 155 -21.50 -15.90 8.72
C SER A 155 -21.53 -15.98 10.25
N LYS A 156 -22.50 -15.32 10.89
CA LYS A 156 -22.70 -15.36 12.36
C LYS A 156 -22.79 -16.79 12.91
N GLU A 157 -23.47 -17.70 12.22
CA GLU A 157 -23.60 -19.10 12.65
C GLU A 157 -22.24 -19.83 12.75
N VAL A 158 -21.35 -19.61 11.77
CA VAL A 158 -20.00 -20.20 11.78
C VAL A 158 -19.15 -19.57 12.87
N LYS A 159 -19.32 -18.27 13.09
CA LYS A 159 -18.63 -17.51 14.12
C LYS A 159 -19.01 -17.99 15.53
N GLU A 160 -20.30 -18.22 15.79
CA GLU A 160 -20.79 -18.77 17.06
C GLU A 160 -20.24 -20.18 17.31
N LYS A 161 -20.27 -21.05 16.29
CA LYS A 161 -19.71 -22.42 16.39
C LYS A 161 -18.21 -22.44 16.69
N LEU A 162 -17.47 -21.45 16.21
CA LEU A 162 -16.02 -21.36 16.35
C LEU A 162 -15.56 -20.38 17.46
N ALA A 163 -16.50 -19.79 18.21
CA ALA A 163 -16.21 -18.66 19.10
C ALA A 163 -15.11 -18.97 20.13
N VAL A 164 -15.16 -20.16 20.75
CA VAL A 164 -14.16 -20.61 21.73
C VAL A 164 -12.78 -20.79 21.08
N GLN A 165 -12.74 -21.37 19.89
CA GLN A 165 -11.49 -21.59 19.16
C GLN A 165 -10.87 -20.27 18.69
N LEU A 166 -11.69 -19.33 18.22
CA LEU A 166 -11.26 -17.99 17.83
C LEU A 166 -10.69 -17.22 19.03
N LEU A 167 -11.38 -17.28 20.18
CA LEU A 167 -10.93 -16.65 21.42
C LEU A 167 -9.56 -17.20 21.87
N ASN A 168 -9.40 -18.53 21.85
CA ASN A 168 -8.17 -19.18 22.28
C ASN A 168 -6.99 -18.97 21.31
N SER A 169 -7.27 -18.72 20.04
CA SER A 169 -6.26 -18.63 18.99
C SER A 169 -5.81 -17.19 18.69
N THR A 170 -6.54 -16.17 19.14
CA THR A 170 -6.20 -14.78 18.88
C THR A 170 -5.85 -14.02 20.17
N PRO A 171 -4.56 -13.70 20.39
CA PRO A 171 -4.12 -13.00 21.60
C PRO A 171 -4.76 -11.61 21.75
N GLY A 172 -5.16 -11.26 22.97
CA GLY A 172 -5.68 -9.92 23.29
C GLY A 172 -7.17 -9.71 22.98
N LEU A 173 -7.87 -10.76 22.55
CA LEU A 173 -9.33 -10.75 22.37
C LEU A 173 -10.04 -11.22 23.65
N ASN A 174 -11.09 -10.49 24.02
CA ASN A 174 -12.06 -10.89 25.05
C ASN A 174 -13.33 -11.39 24.36
N GLY A 175 -14.13 -12.24 25.02
CA GLY A 175 -15.35 -12.84 24.44
C GLY A 175 -16.29 -11.82 23.76
N ALA A 176 -16.55 -10.68 24.39
CA ALA A 176 -17.38 -9.61 23.82
C ALA A 176 -16.78 -9.00 22.53
N LYS A 177 -15.46 -8.85 22.45
CA LYS A 177 -14.78 -8.32 21.26
C LYS A 177 -14.80 -9.34 20.11
N VAL A 178 -14.85 -10.64 20.41
CA VAL A 178 -14.97 -11.67 19.37
C VAL A 178 -16.32 -11.50 18.66
N GLU A 179 -17.41 -11.24 19.38
CA GLU A 179 -18.75 -11.02 18.79
C GLU A 179 -18.84 -9.75 17.95
N GLU A 180 -18.15 -8.68 18.33
CA GLU A 180 -18.14 -7.41 17.60
C GLU A 180 -17.29 -7.44 16.33
N LEU A 181 -16.13 -8.09 16.35
CA LEU A 181 -15.17 -8.05 15.24
C LEU A 181 -15.58 -8.95 14.06
N GLU A 182 -15.38 -8.48 12.84
CA GLU A 182 -15.49 -9.35 11.66
C GLU A 182 -14.29 -10.29 11.54
N PHE A 183 -14.57 -11.52 11.11
CA PHE A 183 -13.55 -12.53 10.81
C PHE A 183 -13.64 -12.92 9.34
N TYR A 184 -12.48 -13.03 8.71
CA TYR A 184 -12.33 -13.41 7.32
C TYR A 184 -11.75 -14.82 7.20
N LYS A 185 -12.29 -15.60 6.27
CA LYS A 185 -11.76 -16.91 5.92
C LYS A 185 -10.68 -16.75 4.85
N VAL A 186 -9.43 -17.03 5.23
CA VAL A 186 -8.23 -16.83 4.38
C VAL A 186 -7.55 -18.18 4.15
N PRO A 187 -7.03 -18.49 2.94
CA PRO A 187 -6.18 -19.66 2.74
C PRO A 187 -4.90 -19.61 3.59
N LEU A 188 -4.49 -20.72 4.19
CA LEU A 188 -3.32 -20.77 5.07
C LEU A 188 -2.05 -20.16 4.43
N GLN A 189 -1.84 -20.41 3.14
CA GLN A 189 -0.67 -19.91 2.39
C GLN A 189 -0.51 -18.39 2.46
N GLU A 190 -1.61 -17.64 2.57
CA GLU A 190 -1.60 -16.17 2.60
C GLU A 190 -1.49 -15.61 4.02
N ALA A 191 -1.88 -16.39 5.03
CA ALA A 191 -1.81 -16.02 6.45
C ALA A 191 -0.67 -16.72 7.22
N MET A 192 0.36 -17.20 6.51
CA MET A 192 1.47 -17.97 7.10
C MET A 192 2.18 -17.22 8.24
N ASP A 193 2.35 -15.91 8.14
CA ASP A 193 3.02 -15.11 9.17
C ASP A 193 2.23 -15.09 10.47
N LEU A 194 0.90 -14.94 10.39
CA LEU A 194 0.01 -14.97 11.54
C LEU A 194 -0.10 -16.37 12.14
N PHE A 195 -0.10 -17.39 11.29
CA PHE A 195 -0.14 -18.79 11.71
C PHE A 195 1.14 -19.18 12.48
N ARG A 196 2.32 -18.78 11.99
CA ARG A 196 3.62 -19.07 12.63
C ARG A 196 3.71 -18.55 14.06
N VAL A 197 3.12 -17.39 14.32
CA VAL A 197 3.08 -16.79 15.67
C VAL A 197 1.85 -17.20 16.49
N ARG A 198 1.09 -18.20 16.01
CA ARG A 198 -0.12 -18.75 16.67
C ARG A 198 -1.15 -17.67 17.01
N ARG A 199 -1.40 -16.74 16.08
CA ARG A 199 -2.36 -15.63 16.26
C ARG A 199 -3.70 -15.83 15.53
N VAL A 200 -3.85 -16.93 14.81
CA VAL A 200 -5.05 -17.24 14.01
C VAL A 200 -5.45 -18.70 14.18
N TYR A 201 -6.76 -18.96 14.09
CA TYR A 201 -7.31 -20.31 14.12
C TYR A 201 -7.21 -20.98 12.75
N LEU A 202 -6.84 -22.25 12.69
CA LEU A 202 -6.73 -23.05 11.47
C LEU A 202 -7.77 -24.19 11.49
N LEU A 203 -8.54 -24.32 10.41
CA LEU A 203 -9.46 -25.43 10.17
C LEU A 203 -9.51 -25.75 8.67
N ASN A 204 -9.31 -27.02 8.31
CA ASN A 204 -9.41 -27.53 6.93
C ASN A 204 -8.61 -26.70 5.90
N ALA A 205 -7.34 -26.39 6.21
CA ALA A 205 -6.44 -25.55 5.40
C ALA A 205 -6.85 -24.06 5.24
N PHE A 206 -7.87 -23.62 5.98
CA PHE A 206 -8.26 -22.21 6.05
C PHE A 206 -7.98 -21.63 7.44
N THR A 207 -7.48 -20.41 7.44
CA THR A 207 -7.27 -19.61 8.65
C THR A 207 -8.36 -18.57 8.82
N TYR A 208 -8.77 -18.34 10.06
CA TYR A 208 -9.77 -17.36 10.43
C TYR A 208 -9.08 -16.17 11.06
N VAL A 209 -9.17 -15.02 10.39
CA VAL A 209 -8.36 -13.85 10.69
C VAL A 209 -9.28 -12.68 11.04
N PRO A 210 -9.07 -12.01 12.18
CA PRO A 210 -9.86 -10.83 12.52
C PRO A 210 -9.56 -9.67 11.57
N GLN A 211 -10.52 -8.77 11.40
CA GLN A 211 -10.36 -7.56 10.59
C GLN A 211 -9.11 -6.74 10.97
N THR A 212 -8.72 -6.72 12.24
CA THR A 212 -7.53 -6.00 12.71
C THR A 212 -6.22 -6.55 12.14
N ASP A 213 -6.16 -7.86 11.86
CA ASP A 213 -4.96 -8.54 11.38
C ASP A 213 -4.94 -8.70 9.84
N ILE A 214 -6.01 -8.31 9.13
CA ILE A 214 -6.03 -8.32 7.66
C ILE A 214 -4.94 -7.43 7.07
N VAL A 215 -4.63 -6.33 7.76
CA VAL A 215 -3.56 -5.39 7.42
C VAL A 215 -2.23 -6.13 7.27
N ALA A 216 -1.95 -7.09 8.15
CA ALA A 216 -0.70 -7.85 8.13
C ALA A 216 -0.58 -8.73 6.88
N ILE A 217 -1.68 -9.34 6.43
CA ILE A 217 -1.72 -10.17 5.22
C ILE A 217 -1.47 -9.31 3.99
N VAL A 218 -2.17 -8.17 3.88
CA VAL A 218 -1.99 -7.22 2.77
C VAL A 218 -0.56 -6.71 2.72
N LEU A 219 0.00 -6.33 3.87
CA LEU A 219 1.39 -5.86 3.99
C LEU A 219 2.39 -6.93 3.55
N ASN A 220 2.21 -8.18 3.97
CA ASN A 220 3.12 -9.26 3.56
C ASN A 220 3.04 -9.56 2.05
N ASN A 221 1.83 -9.50 1.49
CA ASN A 221 1.62 -9.66 0.06
C ASN A 221 2.32 -8.55 -0.74
N TYR A 222 2.18 -7.30 -0.29
CA TYR A 222 2.88 -6.15 -0.85
C TYR A 222 4.41 -6.33 -0.77
N ARG A 223 4.94 -6.68 0.42
CA ARG A 223 6.38 -6.94 0.62
C ARG A 223 6.93 -7.97 -0.36
N THR A 224 6.22 -9.10 -0.49
CA THR A 224 6.64 -10.23 -1.34
C THR A 224 6.66 -9.81 -2.81
N LYS A 225 5.63 -9.11 -3.27
CA LYS A 225 5.54 -8.62 -4.65
C LYS A 225 6.61 -7.56 -4.95
N LEU A 226 6.83 -6.62 -4.03
CA LEU A 226 7.85 -5.58 -4.17
C LEU A 226 9.26 -6.17 -4.20
N SER A 227 9.56 -7.13 -3.31
CA SER A 227 10.85 -7.82 -3.28
C SER A 227 11.13 -8.56 -4.59
N LYS A 228 10.14 -9.29 -5.12
CA LYS A 228 10.24 -9.96 -6.43
C LYS A 228 10.46 -8.94 -7.56
N ALA A 229 9.72 -7.84 -7.57
CA ALA A 229 9.86 -6.80 -8.59
C ALA A 229 11.27 -6.19 -8.60
N LEU A 230 11.84 -5.88 -7.43
CA LEU A 230 13.21 -5.35 -7.33
C LEU A 230 14.26 -6.34 -7.85
N ALA A 231 14.10 -7.63 -7.56
CA ALA A 231 15.01 -8.66 -8.07
C ALA A 231 14.98 -8.75 -9.61
N VAL A 232 13.79 -8.67 -10.20
CA VAL A 232 13.61 -8.63 -11.66
C VAL A 232 14.20 -7.36 -12.26
N SER A 233 13.98 -6.20 -11.64
CA SER A 233 14.55 -4.92 -12.09
C SER A 233 16.09 -4.96 -12.14
N THR A 234 16.73 -5.61 -11.16
CA THR A 234 18.19 -5.81 -11.20
C THR A 234 18.63 -6.66 -12.38
N LEU A 235 17.90 -7.73 -12.69
CA LEU A 235 18.22 -8.59 -13.82
C LEU A 235 18.21 -7.80 -15.14
N PHE A 236 17.17 -6.99 -15.36
CA PHE A 236 17.08 -6.13 -16.54
C PHE A 236 18.19 -5.07 -16.57
N PHE A 237 18.50 -4.45 -15.43
CA PHE A 237 19.58 -3.46 -15.37
C PHE A 237 20.93 -4.09 -15.72
N LEU A 238 21.23 -5.26 -15.16
CA LEU A 238 22.46 -6.00 -15.46
C LEU A 238 22.50 -6.44 -16.93
N ALA A 239 21.40 -6.99 -17.47
CA ALA A 239 21.35 -7.45 -18.85
C ALA A 239 21.47 -6.31 -19.88
N SER A 240 20.96 -5.12 -19.59
CA SER A 240 20.95 -3.99 -20.53
C SER A 240 22.19 -3.09 -20.41
N PHE A 241 22.82 -2.98 -19.23
CA PHE A 241 23.94 -2.05 -19.00
C PHE A 241 25.31 -2.72 -18.85
N VAL A 242 25.40 -3.98 -18.41
CA VAL A 242 26.69 -4.68 -18.33
C VAL A 242 27.32 -4.93 -19.70
N PRO A 243 26.57 -5.28 -20.77
CA PRO A 243 27.16 -5.44 -22.10
C PRO A 243 27.72 -4.14 -22.68
N LEU A 244 27.16 -2.98 -22.30
CA LEU A 244 27.67 -1.67 -22.74
C LEU A 244 28.98 -1.30 -22.05
N ALA A 245 29.18 -1.69 -20.79
CA ALA A 245 30.45 -1.44 -20.08
C ALA A 245 31.61 -2.25 -20.67
N SER A 246 31.35 -3.44 -21.24
CA SER A 246 32.37 -4.26 -21.92
C SER A 246 32.69 -3.82 -23.36
N LEU A 247 31.94 -2.87 -23.92
CA LEU A 247 32.14 -2.33 -25.27
C LEU A 247 32.86 -0.96 -25.29
N VAL A 248 33.17 -0.41 -24.12
CA VAL A 248 33.83 0.90 -23.96
C VAL A 248 35.26 0.76 -23.39
N ASN A 249 35.79 -0.46 -23.29
CA ASN A 249 37.21 -0.71 -23.01
C ASN A 249 37.89 -1.41 -24.19
#